data_AF-A0A7J9W949-F1
#
_entry.id   AF-A0A7J9W949-F1
#
_cell.length_a   1.000
_cell.length_b   1.000
_cell.length_c   1.000
_cell.angle_alpha   90.00
_cell.angle_beta   90.00
_cell.angle_gamma   90.00
#
_symmetry.space_group_name_H-M   'P 1'
#
loop_
_entity.id
_entity.type
_entity.pdbx_description
1 polymer ?
#
loop_
_entity_poly.entity_id
_entity_poly.type
_entity_poly.pdbx_seq_one_letter_code
_entity_poly.pdbx_strand_id
1 'polypeptide(L)'
;MYYDLTAAEYDIHHAPGPSPARRSYVLCSNARSGSTLLSEGLHATGRLGSPIEYFDGTDAMCAMVERWGCRDLRCYVDCLHRRRATCEGVLGAKVHWYQLQEVALILGQDPLPGVHGRERGALKALFPAPQFVFVVRRDRDRQAVSWAIAEQTGLWTDLGNTGTPPAVPYDYDTIDDCRRRINAAEQGWTELFRAWGTEPLTVTYEQLVDDYRGTVGQVVRYLGVDLDPAGLPEPRLRKQANEHSERLVERYLEERAARRAEPGSQPPLRGTGLFEDSHPSTLITPARAASPAL
;
A
#
# COMPACT_ATOMS: atom_id res chain seq x y z
N MET A 1 -12.09 -0.68 14.02
CA MET A 1 -12.92 -1.57 13.19
C MET A 1 -11.98 -2.05 12.10
N TYR A 2 -11.64 -3.33 12.07
CA TYR A 2 -10.72 -3.90 11.07
C TYR A 2 -11.32 -3.73 9.67
N TYR A 3 -10.48 -3.48 8.67
CA TYR A 3 -10.91 -3.47 7.27
C TYR A 3 -11.54 -4.82 6.92
N ASP A 4 -12.74 -4.83 6.33
CA ASP A 4 -13.59 -6.03 6.22
C ASP A 4 -12.93 -7.15 5.41
N LEU A 5 -12.18 -6.83 4.36
CA LEU A 5 -11.44 -7.80 3.55
C LEU A 5 -10.32 -8.54 4.33
N THR A 6 -10.02 -8.13 5.57
CA THR A 6 -9.12 -8.87 6.47
C THR A 6 -9.81 -10.05 7.16
N ALA A 7 -11.14 -10.18 7.09
CA ALA A 7 -11.91 -11.20 7.81
C ALA A 7 -11.67 -12.63 7.30
N ALA A 8 -12.01 -13.60 8.15
CA ALA A 8 -11.81 -15.04 7.91
C ALA A 8 -12.61 -15.58 6.71
N GLU A 9 -13.75 -14.96 6.38
CA GLU A 9 -14.60 -15.34 5.24
C GLU A 9 -13.90 -15.20 3.88
N TYR A 10 -12.84 -14.38 3.82
CA TYR A 10 -12.01 -14.21 2.62
C TYR A 10 -10.80 -15.14 2.60
N ASP A 11 -10.63 -16.01 3.61
CA ASP A 11 -9.61 -17.06 3.58
C ASP A 11 -10.13 -18.23 2.74
N ILE A 12 -9.34 -18.62 1.75
CA ILE A 12 -9.66 -19.71 0.82
C ILE A 12 -9.28 -21.04 1.46
N HIS A 13 -10.26 -21.94 1.56
CA HIS A 13 -10.10 -23.29 2.10
C HIS A 13 -10.10 -24.32 0.95
N HIS A 14 -8.93 -24.81 0.54
CA HIS A 14 -8.81 -25.74 -0.59
C HIS A 14 -9.03 -27.22 -0.19
N ALA A 15 -9.75 -27.97 -1.03
CA ALA A 15 -9.74 -29.45 -1.07
C ALA A 15 -9.60 -29.96 -2.54
N PRO A 16 -8.73 -30.94 -2.87
CA PRO A 16 -7.67 -31.54 -2.06
C PRO A 16 -6.34 -30.80 -2.28
N GLY A 17 -5.97 -29.94 -1.32
CA GLY A 17 -4.64 -29.34 -1.19
C GLY A 17 -4.43 -27.99 -1.91
N PRO A 18 -3.82 -26.98 -1.25
CA PRO A 18 -3.43 -25.74 -1.90
C PRO A 18 -2.28 -25.97 -2.88
N SER A 19 -2.46 -25.57 -4.15
CA SER A 19 -1.29 -25.21 -4.95
C SER A 19 -0.85 -23.81 -4.51
N PRO A 20 0.42 -23.59 -4.12
CA PRO A 20 0.92 -22.25 -3.82
C PRO A 20 0.70 -21.32 -5.01
N ALA A 21 0.62 -20.01 -4.76
CA ALA A 21 0.42 -19.03 -5.83
C ALA A 21 1.45 -19.25 -6.95
N ARG A 22 0.98 -19.37 -8.18
CA ARG A 22 1.83 -19.60 -9.36
C ARG A 22 2.25 -18.29 -10.00
N ARG A 23 1.42 -17.27 -9.84
CA ARG A 23 1.68 -15.89 -10.24
C ARG A 23 1.17 -14.95 -9.17
N SER A 24 1.75 -13.76 -9.13
CA SER A 24 1.35 -12.72 -8.20
C SER A 24 1.31 -11.36 -8.89
N TYR A 25 0.55 -10.44 -8.31
CA TYR A 25 0.63 -9.04 -8.68
C TYR A 25 0.69 -8.16 -7.44
N VAL A 26 1.40 -7.05 -7.57
CA VAL A 26 1.60 -6.10 -6.49
C VAL A 26 1.08 -4.74 -6.95
N LEU A 27 0.11 -4.21 -6.21
CA LEU A 27 -0.26 -2.80 -6.27
C LEU A 27 0.80 -2.02 -5.49
N CYS A 28 1.84 -1.58 -6.18
CA CYS A 28 2.88 -0.72 -5.66
C CYS A 28 2.29 0.68 -5.51
N SER A 29 2.21 1.20 -4.29
CA SER A 29 1.55 2.48 -4.09
C SER A 29 2.09 3.23 -2.87
N ASN A 30 1.45 4.35 -2.56
CA ASN A 30 1.59 5.10 -1.32
C ASN A 30 0.22 5.35 -0.70
N ALA A 31 0.21 5.73 0.58
CA ALA A 31 -1.03 6.10 1.24
C ALA A 31 -1.73 7.23 0.46
N ARG A 32 -3.07 7.15 0.42
CA ARG A 32 -3.95 8.14 -0.23
C ARG A 32 -3.80 8.32 -1.75
N SER A 33 -3.15 7.36 -2.42
CA SER A 33 -2.99 7.33 -3.89
C SER A 33 -4.23 6.82 -4.65
N GLY A 34 -5.26 6.34 -3.96
CA GLY A 34 -6.39 5.64 -4.58
C GLY A 34 -6.20 4.12 -4.70
N SER A 35 -5.09 3.57 -4.20
CA SER A 35 -4.82 2.13 -4.27
C SER A 35 -5.85 1.25 -3.54
N THR A 36 -6.54 1.77 -2.51
CA THR A 36 -7.67 1.06 -1.88
C THR A 36 -8.89 0.98 -2.81
N LEU A 37 -9.21 2.05 -3.54
CA LEU A 37 -10.30 2.04 -4.53
C LEU A 37 -10.02 1.00 -5.62
N LEU A 38 -8.78 0.97 -6.13
CA LEU A 38 -8.39 -0.05 -7.12
C LEU A 38 -8.43 -1.46 -6.52
N SER A 39 -7.94 -1.64 -5.29
CA SER A 39 -7.98 -2.92 -4.58
C SER A 39 -9.40 -3.47 -4.45
N GLU A 40 -10.35 -2.65 -4.02
CA GLU A 40 -11.77 -3.03 -3.92
C GLU A 40 -12.33 -3.43 -5.29
N GLY A 41 -12.00 -2.69 -6.36
CA GLY A 41 -12.46 -3.02 -7.70
C GLY A 41 -11.89 -4.32 -8.26
N LEU A 42 -10.60 -4.58 -8.03
CA LEU A 42 -9.98 -5.83 -8.42
C LEU A 42 -10.53 -7.01 -7.61
N HIS A 43 -10.80 -6.81 -6.31
CA HIS A 43 -11.46 -7.80 -5.48
C HIS A 43 -12.86 -8.14 -6.00
N ALA A 44 -13.65 -7.11 -6.33
CA ALA A 44 -15.01 -7.26 -6.84
C ALA A 44 -15.11 -8.03 -8.17
N THR A 45 -14.01 -8.23 -8.89
CA THR A 45 -13.96 -9.12 -10.07
C THR A 45 -14.20 -10.59 -9.72
N GLY A 46 -13.95 -11.00 -8.46
CA GLY A 46 -13.95 -12.40 -8.04
C GLY A 46 -12.81 -13.25 -8.61
N ARG A 47 -11.93 -12.69 -9.45
CA ARG A 47 -10.87 -13.42 -10.19
C ARG A 47 -9.45 -13.10 -9.74
N LEU A 48 -9.26 -12.00 -9.02
CA LEU A 48 -7.94 -11.46 -8.67
C LEU A 48 -7.63 -11.50 -7.16
N GLY A 49 -8.39 -12.26 -6.39
CA GLY A 49 -8.22 -12.39 -4.93
C GLY A 49 -8.61 -11.12 -4.19
N SER A 50 -7.94 -10.83 -3.08
CA SER A 50 -8.18 -9.61 -2.28
C SER A 50 -6.86 -8.86 -2.11
N PRO A 51 -6.50 -7.93 -3.01
CA PRO A 51 -5.19 -7.25 -2.97
C PRO A 51 -5.10 -6.16 -1.89
N ILE A 52 -5.14 -6.58 -0.63
CA ILE A 52 -5.07 -5.70 0.54
C ILE A 52 -3.63 -5.52 1.05
N GLU A 53 -3.45 -4.71 2.08
CA GLU A 53 -2.14 -4.42 2.70
C GLU A 53 -1.73 -5.55 3.65
N TYR A 54 -1.42 -6.73 3.12
CA TYR A 54 -1.03 -7.89 3.94
C TYR A 54 0.20 -7.64 4.83
N PHE A 55 0.97 -6.59 4.57
CA PHE A 55 2.13 -6.21 5.36
C PHE A 55 1.91 -4.93 6.17
N ASP A 56 0.64 -4.53 6.39
CA ASP A 56 0.31 -3.53 7.40
C ASP A 56 0.33 -4.18 8.78
N GLY A 57 1.41 -3.91 9.53
CA GLY A 57 1.62 -4.40 10.90
C GLY A 57 0.60 -3.88 11.91
N THR A 58 -0.15 -2.83 11.59
CA THR A 58 -1.14 -2.23 12.50
C THR A 58 -2.55 -2.79 12.34
N ASP A 59 -2.87 -3.37 11.17
CA ASP A 59 -4.22 -3.83 10.84
C ASP A 59 -4.20 -5.27 10.29
N ALA A 60 -4.03 -5.44 8.97
CA ALA A 60 -4.22 -6.71 8.28
C ALA A 60 -3.23 -7.80 8.73
N MET A 61 -1.94 -7.48 8.85
CA MET A 61 -0.94 -8.47 9.26
C MET A 61 -1.18 -8.91 10.70
N CYS A 62 -1.45 -7.96 11.61
CA CYS A 62 -1.74 -8.23 13.01
C CYS A 62 -2.92 -9.21 13.15
N ALA A 63 -4.05 -8.89 12.52
CA ALA A 63 -5.26 -9.72 12.57
C ALA A 63 -5.05 -11.13 11.98
N MET A 64 -4.27 -11.24 10.90
CA MET A 64 -4.05 -12.51 10.21
C MET A 64 -3.02 -13.40 10.92
N VAL A 65 -1.98 -12.83 11.51
CA VAL A 65 -0.97 -13.57 12.27
C VAL A 65 -1.60 -14.30 13.45
N GLU A 66 -2.45 -13.59 14.20
CA GLU A 66 -3.22 -14.17 15.29
C GLU A 66 -4.14 -15.29 14.76
N ARG A 67 -4.96 -14.98 13.74
CA ARG A 67 -5.92 -15.92 13.17
C ARG A 67 -5.28 -17.18 12.57
N TRP A 68 -4.13 -17.05 11.92
CA TRP A 68 -3.44 -18.15 11.25
C TRP A 68 -2.43 -18.86 12.16
N GLY A 69 -2.17 -18.34 13.36
CA GLY A 69 -1.20 -18.90 14.30
C GLY A 69 0.24 -18.84 13.77
N CYS A 70 0.58 -17.77 13.06
CA CYS A 70 1.89 -17.62 12.44
C CYS A 70 2.97 -17.28 13.48
N ARG A 71 4.06 -18.04 13.50
CA ARG A 71 5.16 -17.87 14.48
C ARG A 71 6.23 -16.87 14.04
N ASP A 72 6.35 -16.68 12.74
CA ASP A 72 7.35 -15.83 12.10
C ASP A 72 6.85 -15.38 10.73
N LEU A 73 7.58 -14.46 10.10
CA LEU A 73 7.23 -13.90 8.79
C LEU A 73 7.21 -14.96 7.68
N ARG A 74 8.05 -16.00 7.76
CA ARG A 74 8.06 -17.06 6.75
C ARG A 74 6.77 -17.89 6.82
N CYS A 75 6.36 -18.27 8.03
CA CYS A 75 5.09 -18.92 8.29
C CYS A 75 3.91 -18.04 7.83
N TYR A 76 3.99 -16.73 8.06
CA TYR A 76 2.98 -15.77 7.62
C TYR A 76 2.85 -15.76 6.09
N VAL A 77 3.97 -15.67 5.37
CA VAL A 77 4.00 -15.68 3.90
C VAL A 77 3.48 -17.01 3.35
N ASP A 78 3.87 -18.15 3.92
CA ASP A 78 3.32 -19.46 3.53
C ASP A 78 1.79 -19.53 3.72
N CYS A 79 1.29 -18.99 4.83
CA CYS A 79 -0.15 -18.91 5.08
C CYS A 79 -0.85 -17.96 4.12
N LEU A 80 -0.26 -16.80 3.82
CA LEU A 80 -0.76 -15.84 2.84
C LEU A 80 -0.95 -16.50 1.48
N HIS A 81 0.07 -17.21 0.98
CA HIS A 81 0.01 -17.94 -0.29
C HIS A 81 -1.08 -19.01 -0.31
N ARG A 82 -1.27 -19.75 0.79
CA ARG A 82 -2.25 -20.84 0.85
C ARG A 82 -3.69 -20.37 1.03
N ARG A 83 -3.89 -19.22 1.67
CA ARG A 83 -5.22 -18.77 2.11
C ARG A 83 -5.74 -17.60 1.29
N ARG A 84 -4.89 -16.87 0.57
CA ARG A 84 -5.30 -15.65 -0.14
C ARG A 84 -5.06 -15.68 -1.64
N ALA A 85 -4.39 -16.72 -2.14
CA ALA A 85 -4.32 -16.98 -3.57
C ALA A 85 -5.64 -17.59 -4.06
N THR A 86 -6.11 -17.15 -5.23
CA THR A 86 -7.32 -17.71 -5.86
C THR A 86 -7.17 -19.20 -6.16
N CYS A 87 -8.28 -19.87 -6.48
CA CYS A 87 -8.25 -21.25 -7.00
C CYS A 87 -7.42 -21.40 -8.29
N GLU A 88 -7.32 -20.32 -9.09
CA GLU A 88 -6.47 -20.24 -10.28
C GLU A 88 -4.99 -19.93 -9.95
N GLY A 89 -4.63 -19.83 -8.65
CA GLY A 89 -3.27 -19.63 -8.18
C GLY A 89 -2.76 -18.19 -8.32
N VAL A 90 -3.66 -17.20 -8.26
CA VAL A 90 -3.30 -15.76 -8.32
C VAL A 90 -3.28 -15.15 -6.93
N LEU A 91 -2.13 -14.59 -6.52
CA LEU A 91 -2.03 -13.78 -5.30
C LEU A 91 -1.91 -12.30 -5.66
N GLY A 92 -2.92 -11.50 -5.28
CA GLY A 92 -2.85 -10.05 -5.32
C GLY A 92 -2.46 -9.48 -3.97
N ALA A 93 -1.61 -8.45 -3.94
CA ALA A 93 -1.29 -7.71 -2.73
C ALA A 93 -1.14 -6.21 -3.03
N LYS A 94 -1.40 -5.37 -2.03
CA LYS A 94 -1.09 -3.93 -2.05
C LYS A 94 0.05 -3.67 -1.09
N VAL A 95 1.07 -2.96 -1.55
CA VAL A 95 2.30 -2.74 -0.78
C VAL A 95 2.67 -1.27 -0.91
N HIS A 96 2.76 -0.60 0.22
CA HIS A 96 3.33 0.73 0.31
C HIS A 96 4.86 0.66 0.34
N TRP A 97 5.53 1.73 -0.13
CA TRP A 97 7.00 1.75 -0.19
C TRP A 97 7.63 1.48 1.19
N TYR A 98 7.13 2.14 2.24
CA TYR A 98 7.64 1.95 3.60
C TYR A 98 7.43 0.51 4.09
N GLN A 99 6.29 -0.11 3.78
CA GLN A 99 6.01 -1.53 4.13
C GLN A 99 7.02 -2.46 3.45
N LEU A 100 7.37 -2.21 2.19
CA LEU A 100 8.39 -3.00 1.50
C LEU A 100 9.75 -2.85 2.19
N GLN A 101 10.14 -1.65 2.60
CA GLN A 101 11.40 -1.41 3.29
C GLN A 101 11.44 -2.10 4.65
N GLU A 102 10.36 -2.00 5.44
CA GLU A 102 10.25 -2.68 6.73
C GLU A 102 10.31 -4.21 6.58
N VAL A 103 9.55 -4.78 5.66
CA VAL A 103 9.56 -6.23 5.38
C VAL A 103 10.94 -6.68 4.88
N ALA A 104 11.61 -5.87 4.06
CA ALA A 104 12.94 -6.19 3.56
C ALA A 104 13.99 -6.23 4.68
N LEU A 105 13.86 -5.37 5.70
CA LEU A 105 14.71 -5.41 6.89
C LEU A 105 14.47 -6.70 7.70
N ILE A 106 13.22 -7.14 7.83
CA ILE A 106 12.85 -8.31 8.65
C ILE A 106 13.18 -9.63 7.96
N LEU A 107 12.98 -9.73 6.65
CA LEU A 107 13.31 -10.95 5.89
C LEU A 107 14.81 -11.27 5.92
N GLY A 108 15.66 -10.27 6.22
CA GLY A 108 17.10 -10.46 6.42
C GLY A 108 17.80 -11.12 5.25
N GLN A 109 17.26 -10.98 4.02
CA GLN A 109 17.88 -11.54 2.83
C GLN A 109 19.18 -10.79 2.52
N ASP A 110 20.16 -11.52 2.00
CA ASP A 110 21.35 -10.89 1.44
C ASP A 110 20.91 -9.91 0.34
N PRO A 111 21.32 -8.63 0.42
CA PRO A 111 20.93 -7.65 -0.58
C PRO A 111 21.39 -8.08 -1.96
N LEU A 112 20.49 -8.03 -2.94
CA LEU A 112 20.90 -8.18 -4.33
C LEU A 112 21.84 -7.03 -4.72
N PRO A 113 22.85 -7.25 -5.57
CA PRO A 113 23.73 -6.18 -6.04
C PRO A 113 22.95 -5.06 -6.73
N GLY A 114 23.34 -3.80 -6.49
CA GLY A 114 22.75 -2.61 -7.12
C GLY A 114 21.65 -1.92 -6.30
N VAL A 115 20.98 -0.96 -6.92
CA VAL A 115 19.98 -0.09 -6.29
C VAL A 115 18.80 -0.91 -5.72
N HIS A 116 18.31 -0.54 -4.53
CA HIS A 116 17.20 -1.21 -3.82
C HIS A 116 17.37 -2.73 -3.71
N GLY A 117 18.59 -3.19 -3.46
CA GLY A 117 18.95 -4.61 -3.43
C GLY A 117 18.18 -5.45 -2.40
N ARG A 118 17.90 -4.88 -1.23
CA ARG A 118 17.15 -5.55 -0.15
C ARG A 118 15.68 -5.68 -0.51
N GLU A 119 15.07 -4.59 -0.97
CA GLU A 119 13.68 -4.49 -1.37
C GLU A 119 13.38 -5.41 -2.56
N ARG A 120 14.29 -5.47 -3.55
CA ARG A 120 14.18 -6.42 -4.66
C ARG A 120 14.30 -7.86 -4.18
N GLY A 121 15.22 -8.16 -3.25
CA GLY A 121 15.32 -9.49 -2.63
C GLY A 121 14.03 -9.89 -1.91
N ALA A 122 13.46 -8.96 -1.13
CA ALA A 122 12.20 -9.14 -0.43
C ALA A 122 11.05 -9.42 -1.40
N LEU A 123 10.86 -8.62 -2.45
CA LEU A 123 9.81 -8.86 -3.44
C LEU A 123 9.93 -10.24 -4.10
N LYS A 124 11.16 -10.69 -4.43
CA LYS A 124 11.38 -12.03 -4.99
C LYS A 124 11.03 -13.15 -4.01
N ALA A 125 11.29 -12.96 -2.73
CA ALA A 125 10.98 -13.94 -1.69
C ALA A 125 9.48 -14.01 -1.38
N LEU A 126 8.80 -12.86 -1.41
CA LEU A 126 7.37 -12.75 -1.07
C LEU A 126 6.45 -13.16 -2.22
N PHE A 127 6.80 -12.82 -3.45
CA PHE A 127 5.90 -12.83 -4.59
C PHE A 127 6.48 -13.61 -5.77
N PRO A 128 5.95 -14.81 -6.10
CA PRO A 128 6.40 -15.59 -7.24
C PRO A 128 5.92 -14.92 -8.54
N ALA A 129 6.85 -14.70 -9.47
CA ALA A 129 6.61 -14.07 -10.77
C ALA A 129 5.70 -12.82 -10.68
N PRO A 130 6.14 -11.76 -9.98
CA PRO A 130 5.29 -10.60 -9.70
C PRO A 130 5.10 -9.74 -10.95
N GLN A 131 3.84 -9.41 -11.24
CA GLN A 131 3.49 -8.29 -12.11
C GLN A 131 3.25 -7.04 -11.27
N PHE A 132 3.78 -5.90 -11.71
CA PHE A 132 3.66 -4.64 -10.96
C PHE A 132 2.61 -3.73 -11.57
N VAL A 133 1.75 -3.19 -10.72
CA VAL A 133 0.82 -2.10 -11.02
C VAL A 133 1.18 -0.94 -10.10
N PHE A 134 1.61 0.18 -10.66
CA PHE A 134 2.06 1.35 -9.90
C PHE A 134 0.91 2.35 -9.78
N VAL A 135 0.41 2.56 -8.57
CA VAL A 135 -0.73 3.44 -8.29
C VAL A 135 -0.22 4.76 -7.73
N VAL A 136 -0.49 5.84 -8.46
CA VAL A 136 -0.03 7.19 -8.13
C VAL A 136 -1.18 8.18 -8.15
N ARG A 137 -1.03 9.31 -7.48
CA ARG A 137 -1.95 10.45 -7.60
C ARG A 137 -1.18 11.63 -8.15
N ARG A 138 -1.63 12.19 -9.28
CA ARG A 138 -0.88 13.28 -9.95
C ARG A 138 -0.84 14.53 -9.07
N ASP A 139 -1.94 14.81 -8.39
CA ASP A 139 -2.01 15.89 -7.41
C ASP A 139 -1.45 15.47 -6.05
N ARG A 140 -0.12 15.63 -5.91
CA ARG A 140 0.61 15.31 -4.68
C ARG A 140 0.25 16.20 -3.50
N ASP A 141 -0.25 17.41 -3.75
CA ASP A 141 -0.59 18.37 -2.70
C ASP A 141 -1.91 17.96 -2.05
N ARG A 142 -2.92 17.64 -2.87
CA ARG A 142 -4.17 17.05 -2.37
C ARG A 142 -3.95 15.66 -1.77
N GLN A 143 -3.00 14.88 -2.28
CA GLN A 143 -2.63 13.60 -1.66
C GLN A 143 -2.05 13.82 -0.26
N ALA A 144 -1.11 14.76 -0.11
CA ALA A 144 -0.46 15.09 1.15
C ALA A 144 -1.45 15.59 2.19
N VAL A 145 -2.35 16.52 1.82
CA VAL A 145 -3.43 16.98 2.72
C VAL A 145 -4.35 15.82 3.10
N SER A 146 -4.75 14.97 2.15
CA SER A 146 -5.58 13.81 2.49
C SER A 146 -4.87 12.83 3.43
N TRP A 147 -3.53 12.74 3.36
CA TRP A 147 -2.74 11.89 4.25
C TRP A 147 -2.70 12.50 5.65
N ALA A 148 -2.34 13.77 5.77
CA ALA A 148 -2.32 14.49 7.04
C ALA A 148 -3.67 14.41 7.78
N ILE A 149 -4.80 14.56 7.06
CA ILE A 149 -6.14 14.39 7.65
C ILE A 149 -6.33 12.96 8.17
N ALA A 150 -5.93 11.93 7.41
CA ALA A 150 -6.09 10.55 7.82
C ALA A 150 -5.23 10.21 9.06
N GLU A 151 -4.00 10.72 9.14
CA GLU A 151 -3.12 10.55 10.32
C GLU A 151 -3.73 11.21 11.57
N GLN A 152 -4.24 12.44 11.45
CA GLN A 152 -4.81 13.18 12.59
C GLN A 152 -6.14 12.60 13.09
N THR A 153 -6.95 12.04 12.18
CA THR A 153 -8.28 11.51 12.53
C THR A 153 -8.27 10.01 12.81
N GLY A 154 -7.24 9.28 12.36
CA GLY A 154 -7.25 7.82 12.30
C GLY A 154 -8.23 7.24 11.26
N LEU A 155 -8.87 8.09 10.44
CA LEU A 155 -9.86 7.66 9.45
C LEU A 155 -9.22 7.52 8.07
N TRP A 156 -8.90 6.28 7.70
CA TRP A 156 -8.23 5.96 6.45
C TRP A 156 -9.19 5.57 5.32
N THR A 157 -10.35 4.97 5.62
CA THR A 157 -11.30 4.48 4.61
C THR A 157 -12.73 4.84 4.99
N ASP A 158 -13.55 5.18 3.99
CA ASP A 158 -14.99 5.34 4.14
C ASP A 158 -15.71 4.33 3.24
N LEU A 159 -16.20 3.26 3.86
CA LEU A 159 -17.00 2.20 3.21
C LEU A 159 -18.51 2.38 3.48
N GLY A 160 -18.95 3.60 3.81
CA GLY A 160 -20.33 3.94 4.12
C GLY A 160 -20.74 3.77 5.58
N ASN A 161 -19.80 3.34 6.43
CA ASN A 161 -19.99 3.16 7.88
C ASN A 161 -19.29 4.22 8.72
N THR A 162 -18.53 5.12 8.07
CA THR A 162 -17.89 6.25 8.75
C THR A 162 -18.78 7.48 8.59
N GLY A 163 -19.07 8.17 9.70
CA GLY A 163 -19.72 9.48 9.65
C GLY A 163 -18.83 10.53 8.99
N THR A 164 -19.30 11.78 8.95
CA THR A 164 -18.50 12.91 8.47
C THR A 164 -17.18 12.98 9.25
N PRO A 165 -16.01 12.92 8.57
CA PRO A 165 -14.72 13.06 9.25
C PRO A 165 -14.67 14.38 10.03
N PRO A 166 -14.13 14.39 11.26
CA PRO A 166 -14.01 15.63 12.02
C PRO A 166 -13.09 16.61 11.28
N ALA A 167 -13.39 17.91 11.42
CA ALA A 167 -12.50 18.94 10.91
C ALA A 167 -11.19 18.91 11.69
N VAL A 168 -10.07 18.82 10.98
CA VAL A 168 -8.73 18.85 11.56
C VAL A 168 -8.11 20.24 11.48
N PRO A 169 -7.28 20.64 12.47
CA PRO A 169 -6.52 21.88 12.38
C PRO A 169 -5.54 21.85 11.21
N TYR A 170 -5.25 23.03 10.66
CA TYR A 170 -4.20 23.18 9.67
C TYR A 170 -2.82 23.06 10.33
N ASP A 171 -1.96 22.25 9.75
CA ASP A 171 -0.56 22.06 10.15
C ASP A 171 0.30 21.93 8.89
N TYR A 172 1.06 22.99 8.58
CA TYR A 172 1.92 23.03 7.41
C TYR A 172 2.98 21.93 7.44
N ASP A 173 3.64 21.73 8.59
CA ASP A 173 4.82 20.87 8.68
C ASP A 173 4.40 19.40 8.53
N THR A 174 3.25 19.01 9.08
CA THR A 174 2.66 17.67 8.88
C THR A 174 2.28 17.45 7.41
N ILE A 175 1.65 18.42 6.74
CA ILE A 175 1.28 18.31 5.32
C ILE A 175 2.54 18.24 4.44
N ASP A 176 3.55 19.08 4.71
CA ASP A 176 4.79 19.10 3.95
C ASP A 176 5.58 17.80 4.13
N ASP A 177 5.60 17.23 5.34
CA ASP A 177 6.21 15.93 5.59
C ASP A 177 5.52 14.80 4.82
N CYS A 178 4.18 14.74 4.84
CA CYS A 178 3.40 13.83 4.00
C CYS A 178 3.79 13.96 2.52
N ARG A 179 3.94 15.19 2.03
CA ARG A 179 4.35 15.45 0.64
C ARG A 179 5.76 14.96 0.35
N ARG A 180 6.73 15.16 1.25
CA ARG A 180 8.09 14.64 1.11
C ARG A 180 8.10 13.11 1.08
N ARG A 181 7.35 12.46 1.98
CA ARG A 181 7.18 11.00 2.04
C ARG A 181 6.60 10.45 0.74
N ILE A 182 5.58 11.10 0.16
CA ILE A 182 5.03 10.74 -1.15
C ILE A 182 6.12 10.78 -2.23
N ASN A 183 6.87 11.89 -2.33
CA ASN A 183 7.90 12.04 -3.35
C ASN A 183 9.01 10.98 -3.21
N ALA A 184 9.52 10.78 -1.99
CA ALA A 184 10.57 9.81 -1.70
C ALA A 184 10.13 8.38 -2.05
N ALA A 185 8.90 8.03 -1.70
CA ALA A 185 8.36 6.71 -1.96
C ALA A 185 8.09 6.44 -3.45
N GLU A 186 7.55 7.42 -4.19
CA GLU A 186 7.39 7.29 -5.65
C GLU A 186 8.74 7.20 -6.36
N GLN A 187 9.75 7.93 -5.90
CA GLN A 187 11.11 7.82 -6.40
C GLN A 187 11.69 6.42 -6.12
N GLY A 188 11.53 5.91 -4.90
CA GLY A 188 11.98 4.57 -4.50
C GLY A 188 11.37 3.48 -5.39
N TRP A 189 10.05 3.51 -5.60
CA TRP A 189 9.38 2.59 -6.52
C TRP A 189 9.94 2.69 -7.95
N THR A 190 10.07 3.90 -8.48
CA THR A 190 10.57 4.14 -9.84
C THR A 190 11.99 3.60 -10.05
N GLU A 191 12.87 3.85 -9.08
CA GLU A 191 14.23 3.33 -9.10
C GLU A 191 14.26 1.81 -8.96
N LEU A 192 13.38 1.23 -8.14
CA LEU A 192 13.25 -0.20 -7.98
C LEU A 192 12.82 -0.87 -9.29
N PHE A 193 11.82 -0.33 -10.00
CA PHE A 193 11.37 -0.88 -11.28
C PHE A 193 12.48 -0.83 -12.33
N ARG A 194 13.22 0.29 -12.39
CA ARG A 194 14.40 0.41 -13.27
C ARG A 194 15.46 -0.65 -12.94
N ALA A 195 15.75 -0.87 -11.66
CA ALA A 195 16.71 -1.88 -11.20
C ALA A 195 16.20 -3.33 -11.36
N TRP A 196 14.88 -3.53 -11.41
CA TRP A 196 14.24 -4.81 -11.73
C TRP A 196 14.25 -5.09 -13.23
N GLY A 197 14.34 -4.05 -14.08
CA GLY A 197 14.28 -4.16 -15.52
C GLY A 197 12.86 -4.38 -16.05
N THR A 198 11.86 -3.77 -15.39
CA THR A 198 10.44 -3.90 -15.76
C THR A 198 9.77 -2.54 -15.84
N GLU A 199 8.75 -2.43 -16.69
CA GLU A 199 7.86 -1.29 -16.78
C GLU A 199 6.52 -1.67 -16.15
N PRO A 200 6.11 -1.05 -15.03
CA PRO A 200 4.84 -1.37 -14.40
C PRO A 200 3.68 -0.76 -15.19
N LEU A 201 2.48 -1.35 -15.08
CA LEU A 201 1.27 -0.63 -15.47
C LEU A 201 1.03 0.51 -14.49
N THR A 202 1.12 1.76 -14.94
CA THR A 202 0.84 2.92 -14.10
C THR A 202 -0.66 3.25 -14.14
N VAL A 203 -1.28 3.36 -12.96
CA VAL A 203 -2.67 3.81 -12.78
C VAL A 203 -2.67 5.10 -11.98
N THR A 204 -3.25 6.15 -12.54
CA THR A 204 -3.43 7.40 -11.80
C THR A 204 -4.77 7.43 -11.07
N TYR A 205 -4.79 8.00 -9.87
CA TYR A 205 -6.01 8.26 -9.12
C TYR A 205 -7.08 8.96 -9.97
N GLU A 206 -6.65 9.96 -10.75
CA GLU A 206 -7.56 10.76 -11.56
C GLU A 206 -8.22 9.93 -12.68
N GLN A 207 -7.49 9.01 -13.33
CA GLN A 207 -8.09 8.07 -14.27
C GLN A 207 -9.10 7.15 -13.57
N LEU A 208 -8.73 6.64 -12.39
CA LEU A 208 -9.55 5.69 -11.64
C LEU A 208 -10.88 6.30 -11.16
N VAL A 209 -10.91 7.59 -10.82
CA VAL A 209 -12.17 8.26 -10.42
C VAL A 209 -12.98 8.79 -11.60
N ASP A 210 -12.34 9.05 -12.73
CA ASP A 210 -13.00 9.52 -13.95
C ASP A 210 -13.69 8.36 -14.70
N ASP A 211 -12.98 7.23 -14.85
CA ASP A 211 -13.50 6.00 -15.45
C ASP A 211 -13.08 4.79 -14.61
N TYR A 212 -13.84 4.52 -13.54
CA TYR A 212 -13.58 3.42 -12.63
C TYR A 212 -13.59 2.05 -13.33
N ARG A 213 -14.66 1.75 -14.08
CA ARG A 213 -14.83 0.44 -14.72
C ARG A 213 -13.79 0.22 -15.82
N GLY A 214 -13.53 1.22 -16.66
CA GLY A 214 -12.51 1.13 -17.70
C GLY A 214 -11.10 1.01 -17.14
N THR A 215 -10.78 1.74 -16.07
CA THR A 215 -9.48 1.65 -15.41
C THR A 215 -9.27 0.29 -14.74
N VAL A 216 -10.26 -0.24 -14.01
CA VAL A 216 -10.18 -1.61 -13.44
C VAL A 216 -10.05 -2.63 -14.58
N GLY A 217 -10.84 -2.50 -15.65
CA GLY A 217 -10.75 -3.36 -16.83
C GLY A 217 -9.38 -3.33 -17.53
N GLN A 218 -8.70 -2.19 -17.55
CA GLN A 218 -7.32 -2.08 -18.04
C GLN A 218 -6.35 -2.90 -17.19
N VAL A 219 -6.46 -2.83 -15.86
CA VAL A 219 -5.63 -3.61 -14.95
C VAL A 219 -5.90 -5.10 -15.09
N VAL A 220 -7.17 -5.51 -15.16
CA VAL A 220 -7.58 -6.91 -15.39
C VAL A 220 -6.94 -7.47 -16.67
N ARG A 221 -7.02 -6.74 -17.79
CA ARG A 221 -6.40 -7.13 -19.06
C ARG A 221 -4.87 -7.24 -18.96
N TYR A 222 -4.22 -6.28 -18.30
CA TYR A 222 -2.78 -6.32 -18.08
C TYR A 222 -2.32 -7.52 -17.24
N LEU A 223 -3.13 -7.94 -16.26
CA LEU A 223 -2.90 -9.14 -15.46
C LEU A 223 -3.29 -10.45 -16.18
N GLY A 224 -3.72 -10.36 -17.44
CA GLY A 224 -4.06 -11.51 -18.27
C GLY A 224 -5.27 -12.27 -17.75
N VAL A 225 -6.26 -11.56 -17.19
CA VAL A 225 -7.57 -12.13 -16.84
C VAL A 225 -8.58 -11.66 -17.89
N ASP A 226 -9.31 -12.61 -18.46
CA ASP A 226 -10.41 -12.31 -19.38
C ASP A 226 -11.69 -12.09 -18.57
N LEU A 227 -12.15 -10.84 -18.55
CA LEU A 227 -13.33 -10.40 -17.81
C LEU A 227 -13.90 -9.13 -18.45
N ASP A 228 -15.22 -9.08 -18.57
CA ASP A 228 -15.95 -7.90 -19.02
C ASP A 228 -16.10 -6.88 -17.88
N PRO A 229 -15.49 -5.68 -17.98
CA PRO A 229 -15.62 -4.65 -16.94
C PRO A 229 -17.04 -4.08 -16.81
N ALA A 230 -17.93 -4.30 -17.78
CA ALA A 230 -19.32 -3.86 -17.70
C ALA A 230 -20.09 -4.54 -16.55
N GLY A 231 -19.66 -5.72 -16.11
CA GLY A 231 -20.26 -6.44 -14.99
C GLY A 231 -19.81 -6.00 -13.60
N LEU A 232 -18.83 -5.08 -13.48
CA LEU A 232 -18.31 -4.66 -12.19
C LEU A 232 -19.39 -3.94 -11.35
N PRO A 233 -19.43 -4.11 -10.02
CA PRO A 233 -20.28 -3.27 -9.18
C PRO A 233 -19.72 -1.84 -9.08
N GLU A 234 -20.57 -0.90 -8.68
CA GLU A 234 -20.11 0.45 -8.34
C GLU A 234 -19.15 0.42 -7.14
N PRO A 235 -18.21 1.38 -7.03
CA PRO A 235 -17.30 1.47 -5.89
C PRO A 235 -18.04 1.53 -4.55
N ARG A 236 -17.63 0.67 -3.60
CA ARG A 236 -18.08 0.80 -2.20
C ARG A 236 -17.44 1.99 -1.49
N LEU A 237 -16.19 2.30 -1.86
CA LEU A 237 -15.39 3.34 -1.23
C LEU A 237 -15.91 4.72 -1.63
N ARG A 238 -16.27 5.53 -0.64
CA ARG A 238 -16.75 6.91 -0.85
C ARG A 238 -15.59 7.89 -0.89
N LYS A 239 -15.79 8.96 -1.66
CA LYS A 239 -14.86 10.09 -1.73
C LYS A 239 -14.84 10.83 -0.39
N GLN A 240 -13.65 10.94 0.22
CA GLN A 240 -13.45 11.62 1.50
C GLN A 240 -13.13 13.12 1.36
N ALA A 241 -12.71 13.57 0.17
CA ALA A 241 -12.41 14.98 -0.07
C ALA A 241 -13.70 15.82 0.00
N ASN A 242 -13.64 16.90 0.78
CA ASN A 242 -14.73 17.82 1.08
C ASN A 242 -14.23 19.28 1.10
N GLU A 243 -15.13 20.23 1.38
CA GLU A 243 -14.80 21.66 1.42
C GLU A 243 -13.68 21.99 2.42
N HIS A 244 -13.63 21.30 3.57
CA HIS A 244 -12.56 21.49 4.55
C HIS A 244 -11.20 21.07 3.99
N SER A 245 -11.13 19.92 3.33
CA SER A 245 -9.88 19.47 2.71
C SER A 245 -9.39 20.42 1.61
N GLU A 246 -10.29 21.03 0.83
CA GLU A 246 -9.89 22.00 -0.20
C GLU A 246 -9.35 23.29 0.43
N ARG A 247 -9.97 23.80 1.52
CA ARG A 247 -9.42 24.96 2.26
C ARG A 247 -8.01 24.70 2.82
N LEU A 248 -7.75 23.48 3.30
CA LEU A 248 -6.41 23.10 3.76
C LEU A 248 -5.40 23.05 2.62
N VAL A 249 -5.80 22.58 1.44
CA VAL A 249 -4.98 22.58 0.22
C VAL A 249 -4.63 24.00 -0.19
N GLU A 250 -5.62 24.88 -0.30
CA GLU A 250 -5.42 26.30 -0.64
C GLU A 250 -4.42 26.96 0.31
N ARG A 251 -4.64 26.83 1.62
CA ARG A 251 -3.74 27.40 2.65
C ARG A 251 -2.33 26.83 2.57
N TYR A 252 -2.18 25.52 2.34
CA TYR A 252 -0.86 24.88 2.19
C TYR A 252 -0.11 25.41 0.96
N LEU A 253 -0.81 25.58 -0.16
CA LEU A 253 -0.21 26.11 -1.40
C LEU A 253 0.27 27.55 -1.23
N GLU A 254 -0.54 28.40 -0.60
CA GLU A 254 -0.20 29.80 -0.29
C GLU A 254 1.05 29.88 0.60
N GLU A 255 1.06 29.17 1.73
CA GLU A 255 2.18 29.20 2.66
C GLU A 255 3.45 28.60 2.05
N ARG A 256 3.34 27.53 1.26
CA ARG A 256 4.50 26.93 0.58
C ARG A 256 5.09 27.87 -0.46
N ALA A 257 4.25 28.61 -1.18
CA ALA A 257 4.70 29.63 -2.13
C ALA A 257 5.43 30.76 -1.40
N ALA A 258 4.88 31.23 -0.27
CA ALA A 258 5.51 32.25 0.57
C ALA A 258 6.88 31.79 1.10
N ARG A 259 6.96 30.59 1.70
CA ARG A 259 8.22 30.01 2.23
C ARG A 259 9.29 29.83 1.14
N ARG A 260 8.90 29.57 -0.11
CA ARG A 260 9.83 29.47 -1.26
C ARG A 260 10.32 30.82 -1.78
N ALA A 261 9.56 31.89 -1.58
CA ALA A 261 9.89 33.23 -2.03
C ALA A 261 10.83 33.97 -1.06
N GLU A 262 10.98 33.49 0.19
CA GLU A 262 11.89 34.06 1.18
C GLU A 262 13.37 33.78 0.82
N PRO A 263 14.22 34.81 0.65
CA PRO A 263 15.64 34.62 0.37
C PRO A 263 16.38 34.07 1.60
N GLY A 264 16.95 32.87 1.51
CA GLY A 264 17.83 32.30 2.54
C GLY A 264 17.28 31.09 3.32
N SER A 265 16.02 30.70 3.09
CA SER A 265 15.41 29.50 3.66
C SER A 265 15.83 28.23 2.89
N GLN A 266 17.12 27.88 2.91
CA GLN A 266 17.45 26.47 2.71
C GLN A 266 16.86 25.70 3.88
N PRO A 267 15.96 24.72 3.65
CA PRO A 267 15.52 23.86 4.73
C PRO A 267 16.77 23.19 5.32
N PRO A 268 16.87 23.03 6.66
CA PRO A 268 17.98 22.30 7.22
C PRO A 268 18.01 20.93 6.54
N LEU A 269 19.16 20.59 5.96
CA LEU A 269 19.49 19.21 5.59
C LEU A 269 19.48 18.39 6.88
N ARG A 270 18.30 18.02 7.37
CA ARG A 270 18.20 16.84 8.23
C ARG A 270 18.66 15.71 7.34
N GLY A 271 19.78 15.10 7.74
CA GLY A 271 20.44 14.05 6.99
C GLY A 271 19.45 12.97 6.57
N THR A 272 19.85 12.20 5.57
CA THR A 272 19.24 10.92 5.20
C THR A 272 19.32 9.95 6.39
N GLY A 273 18.57 10.25 7.43
CA GLY A 273 18.28 9.37 8.55
C GLY A 273 17.30 8.35 8.04
N LEU A 274 17.65 7.09 8.19
CA LEU A 274 16.69 6.00 8.23
C LEU A 274 15.47 6.46 9.02
N PHE A 275 14.28 6.26 8.45
CA PHE A 275 12.96 6.39 9.07
C PHE A 275 13.01 6.50 10.60
N GLU A 276 13.05 7.74 11.10
CA GLU A 276 12.83 8.00 12.53
C GLU A 276 11.35 8.37 12.71
N ASP A 277 10.63 7.39 13.26
CA ASP A 277 9.50 7.52 14.19
C ASP A 277 8.36 8.48 13.82
N SER A 278 7.46 7.96 12.99
CA SER A 278 6.01 8.27 13.11
C SER A 278 5.11 7.04 12.96
N HIS A 279 5.68 5.87 12.65
CA HIS A 279 5.05 4.57 12.88
C HIS A 279 6.05 3.72 13.68
N PRO A 280 5.75 3.31 14.93
CA PRO A 280 6.55 2.29 15.57
C PRO A 280 6.54 1.06 14.67
N SER A 281 7.71 0.47 14.40
CA SER A 281 7.82 -0.79 13.66
C SER A 281 6.88 -1.81 14.30
N THR A 282 5.79 -2.14 13.59
CA THR A 282 4.69 -2.99 14.08
C THR A 282 4.73 -4.40 13.51
N LEU A 283 5.68 -4.67 12.63
CA LEU A 283 5.90 -6.01 12.09
C LEU A 283 6.64 -6.88 13.12
N ILE A 284 6.19 -8.13 13.24
CA ILE A 284 6.66 -9.14 14.19
C ILE A 284 8.18 -9.17 14.28
N THR A 285 8.71 -8.74 15.43
CA THR A 285 10.09 -9.05 15.81
C THR A 285 10.17 -10.54 16.13
N PRO A 286 11.10 -11.32 15.56
CA PRO A 286 11.29 -12.69 15.98
C PRO A 286 11.63 -12.72 17.47
N ALA A 287 10.90 -13.51 18.25
CA ALA A 287 11.30 -13.80 19.62
C ALA A 287 12.72 -14.35 19.57
N ARG A 288 13.66 -13.68 20.26
CA ARG A 288 15.00 -14.21 20.50
C ARG A 288 14.84 -15.63 21.03
N ALA A 289 15.31 -16.60 20.27
CA ALA A 289 15.44 -17.97 20.77
C ALA A 289 16.30 -17.89 22.04
N ALA A 290 15.71 -18.24 23.19
CA ALA A 290 16.48 -18.46 24.39
C ALA A 290 17.43 -19.64 24.11
N SER A 291 18.73 -19.37 24.09
CA SER A 291 19.73 -20.44 24.10
C SER A 291 19.47 -21.33 25.31
N PRO A 292 19.48 -22.67 25.16
CA PRO A 292 19.51 -23.53 26.32
C PRO A 292 20.85 -23.32 27.03
N ALA A 293 20.80 -22.93 28.30
CA ALA A 293 21.96 -22.95 29.16
C ALA A 293 22.47 -24.39 29.26
N LEU A 294 23.76 -24.58 28.94
CA LEU A 294 24.56 -25.71 29.40
C LEU A 294 24.99 -25.47 30.85
#